data_AF-A0A535TCH1-F1
#
_entry.id   AF-A0A535TCH1-F1
#
_cell.length_a   1.000
_cell.length_b   1.000
_cell.length_c   1.000
_cell.angle_alpha   90.00
_cell.angle_beta   90.00
_cell.angle_gamma   90.00
#
_symmetry.space_group_name_H-M   'P 1'
#
loop_
_entity.id
_entity.type
_entity.pdbx_description
1 polymer ?
#
loop_
_entity_poly.entity_id
_entity_poly.type
_entity_poly.pdbx_seq_one_letter_code
_entity_poly.pdbx_strand_id
1 'polypeptide(L)'
;MEVLKPKPLETHPGDEIVRWARGQLEIAGSILDNPGGGLVFATQTMGQVRAGLHERDAERWESVVELLDQAEDAAVRREFVEARKLIDSATGRLG
;
A
#
# COMPACT_ATOMS: atom_id res chain seq x y z
N MET A 1 -8.19 25.78 -26.31
CA MET A 1 -7.91 24.46 -25.72
C MET A 1 -7.28 24.72 -24.36
N GLU A 2 -8.00 24.45 -23.27
CA GLU A 2 -7.49 24.65 -21.92
C GLU A 2 -6.61 23.46 -21.56
N VAL A 3 -5.31 23.70 -21.34
CA VAL A 3 -4.36 22.65 -20.95
C VAL A 3 -4.43 22.51 -19.43
N LEU A 4 -5.00 21.40 -18.95
CA LEU A 4 -5.04 21.08 -17.53
C LEU A 4 -3.60 20.87 -17.02
N LYS A 5 -3.24 21.59 -15.96
CA LYS A 5 -1.96 21.38 -15.27
C LYS A 5 -1.95 20.01 -14.58
N PRO A 6 -0.76 19.42 -14.37
CA PRO A 6 -0.64 18.24 -13.52
C PRO A 6 -1.33 18.50 -12.18
N LYS A 7 -2.02 17.47 -11.66
CA LYS A 7 -2.56 17.55 -10.31
C LYS A 7 -1.41 17.87 -9.33
N PRO A 8 -1.63 18.73 -8.34
CA PRO A 8 -0.65 18.93 -7.27
C PRO A 8 -0.28 17.58 -6.66
N LEU A 9 1.00 17.42 -6.30
CA LEU A 9 1.46 16.22 -5.63
C LEU A 9 0.75 16.12 -4.27
N GLU A 10 -0.02 15.06 -4.06
CA GLU A 10 -0.56 14.75 -2.74
C GLU A 10 0.59 14.29 -1.84
N THR A 11 0.83 15.04 -0.77
CA THR A 11 1.99 14.82 0.12
C THR A 11 1.61 14.13 1.43
N HIS A 12 0.33 14.06 1.78
CA HIS A 12 -0.19 13.44 3.01
C HIS A 12 0.70 13.73 4.25
N PRO A 13 0.84 15.00 4.66
CA PRO A 13 1.75 15.38 5.74
C PRO A 13 1.32 14.83 7.11
N GLY A 14 2.31 14.56 7.97
CA GLY A 14 2.06 14.15 9.36
C GLY A 14 1.24 12.85 9.44
N ASP A 15 0.18 12.85 10.26
CA ASP A 15 -0.66 11.67 10.48
C ASP A 15 -1.59 11.34 9.30
N GLU A 16 -1.70 12.23 8.29
CA GLU A 16 -2.48 11.95 7.08
C GLU A 16 -1.91 10.77 6.29
N ILE A 17 -0.59 10.54 6.34
CA ILE A 17 0.05 9.38 5.68
C ILE A 17 -0.47 8.06 6.25
N VAL A 18 -0.72 8.01 7.57
CA VAL A 18 -1.21 6.81 8.26
C VAL A 18 -2.64 6.51 7.82
N ARG A 19 -3.52 7.52 7.84
CA ARG A 19 -4.92 7.35 7.39
C ARG A 19 -4.98 6.94 5.92
N TRP A 20 -4.18 7.58 5.06
CA TRP A 20 -4.10 7.24 3.65
C TRP A 20 -3.62 5.81 3.45
N ALA A 21 -2.51 5.42 4.08
CA ALA A 21 -1.93 4.08 3.96
C ALA A 21 -2.93 3.01 4.42
N ARG A 22 -3.60 3.20 5.55
CA ARG A 22 -4.64 2.28 6.05
C ARG A 22 -5.76 2.08 5.02
N GLY A 23 -6.30 3.16 4.45
CA GLY A 23 -7.35 3.07 3.44
C GLY A 23 -6.89 2.39 2.15
N GLN A 24 -5.66 2.66 1.71
CA GLN A 24 -5.08 1.99 0.54
C GLN A 24 -4.89 0.48 0.78
N LEU A 25 -4.38 0.09 1.95
CA LEU A 25 -4.17 -1.32 2.30
C LEU A 25 -5.48 -2.10 2.48
N GLU A 26 -6.52 -1.47 3.02
CA GLU A 26 -7.86 -2.05 3.10
C GLU A 26 -8.41 -2.38 1.69
N ILE A 27 -8.29 -1.43 0.75
CA ILE A 27 -8.68 -1.64 -0.65
C ILE A 27 -7.84 -2.76 -1.27
N ALA A 28 -6.51 -2.70 -1.15
CA ALA A 28 -5.61 -3.69 -1.72
C ALA A 28 -5.93 -5.11 -1.24
N GLY A 29 -6.17 -5.27 0.07
CA GLY A 29 -6.63 -6.53 0.65
C GLY A 29 -7.95 -6.98 0.00
N SER A 30 -8.94 -6.10 -0.07
CA SER A 30 -10.28 -6.44 -0.60
C SER A 30 -10.31 -6.89 -2.07
N ILE A 31 -9.34 -6.47 -2.89
CA ILE A 31 -9.34 -6.72 -4.34
C ILE A 31 -8.28 -7.74 -4.79
N LEU A 32 -7.46 -8.25 -3.87
CA LEU A 32 -6.27 -9.05 -4.18
C LEU A 32 -6.54 -10.25 -5.09
N ASP A 33 -7.65 -10.94 -4.86
CA ASP A 33 -8.09 -12.14 -5.56
C ASP A 33 -9.21 -11.88 -6.58
N ASN A 34 -9.54 -10.60 -6.83
CA ASN A 34 -10.56 -10.24 -7.80
C ASN A 34 -10.07 -10.51 -9.24
N PRO A 35 -10.91 -11.14 -10.09
CA PRO A 35 -10.60 -11.30 -11.50
C PRO A 35 -10.55 -9.94 -12.21
N GLY A 36 -9.87 -9.85 -13.36
CA GLY A 36 -9.88 -8.64 -14.19
C GLY A 36 -8.91 -7.53 -13.77
N GLY A 37 -7.88 -7.86 -12.97
CA GLY A 37 -6.76 -6.95 -12.67
C GLY A 37 -6.60 -6.60 -11.19
N GLY A 38 -7.46 -7.12 -10.31
CA GLY A 38 -7.39 -6.87 -8.87
C GLY A 38 -6.01 -7.12 -8.26
N LEU A 39 -5.35 -8.21 -8.65
CA LEU A 39 -3.96 -8.50 -8.25
C LEU A 39 -2.97 -7.39 -8.62
N VAL A 40 -3.01 -6.90 -9.86
CA VAL A 40 -2.08 -5.86 -10.34
C VAL A 40 -2.32 -4.55 -9.59
N PHE A 41 -3.57 -4.17 -9.38
CA PHE A 41 -3.90 -2.98 -8.61
C PHE A 41 -3.46 -3.12 -7.15
N ALA A 42 -3.72 -4.27 -6.51
CA ALA A 42 -3.35 -4.51 -5.13
C ALA A 42 -1.82 -4.42 -4.93
N THR A 43 -1.01 -5.06 -5.76
CA THR A 43 0.46 -5.00 -5.63
C THR A 43 1.00 -3.60 -5.91
N GLN A 44 0.45 -2.89 -6.91
CA GLN A 44 0.80 -1.48 -7.14
C GLN A 44 0.47 -0.60 -5.94
N THR A 45 -0.69 -0.79 -5.32
CA THR A 45 -1.08 -0.06 -4.11
C THR A 45 -0.13 -0.36 -2.95
N MET A 46 0.27 -1.62 -2.73
CA MET A 46 1.28 -1.96 -1.71
C MET A 46 2.61 -1.24 -1.97
N GLY A 47 3.10 -1.25 -3.22
CA GLY A 47 4.31 -0.54 -3.61
C GLY A 47 4.23 0.98 -3.41
N GLN A 48 3.08 1.59 -3.73
CA GLN A 48 2.84 3.02 -3.49
C GLN A 48 2.87 3.36 -2.00
N VAL A 49 2.23 2.54 -1.15
CA VAL A 49 2.25 2.73 0.30
C VAL A 49 3.67 2.59 0.84
N ARG A 50 4.43 1.57 0.41
CA ARG A 50 5.83 1.38 0.79
C ARG A 50 6.68 2.60 0.44
N ALA A 51 6.61 3.07 -0.80
CA ALA A 51 7.35 4.25 -1.25
C ALA A 51 6.95 5.48 -0.43
N GLY A 52 5.65 5.71 -0.24
CA GLY A 52 5.14 6.82 0.56
C GLY A 52 5.67 6.79 1.99
N LEU A 53 5.61 5.65 2.69
CA LEU A 53 6.12 5.53 4.06
C LEU A 53 7.64 5.75 4.13
N HIS A 54 8.39 5.09 3.24
CA HIS A 54 9.86 5.16 3.20
C HIS A 54 10.36 6.59 2.92
N GLU A 55 9.70 7.33 2.02
CA GLU A 55 10.05 8.72 1.72
C GLU A 55 9.83 9.68 2.89
N ARG A 56 8.89 9.39 3.80
CA ARG A 56 8.60 10.26 4.96
C ARG A 56 9.52 9.96 6.12
N ASP A 57 9.63 8.69 6.50
CA ASP A 57 10.38 8.27 7.67
C ASP A 57 10.70 6.76 7.57
N ALA A 58 11.82 6.46 6.90
CA ALA A 58 12.22 5.08 6.63
C ALA A 58 12.47 4.28 7.91
N GLU A 59 13.08 4.89 8.93
CA GLU A 59 13.40 4.21 10.20
C GLU A 59 12.13 3.90 10.99
N ARG A 60 11.19 4.85 11.08
CA ARG A 60 9.91 4.62 11.75
C ARG A 60 9.11 3.49 11.13
N TRP A 61 9.14 3.37 9.79
CA TRP A 61 8.25 2.48 9.05
C TRP A 61 8.91 1.23 8.48
N GLU A 62 10.18 0.98 8.78
CA GLU A 62 10.95 -0.17 8.29
C GLU A 62 10.15 -1.48 8.38
N SER A 63 9.64 -1.80 9.59
CA SER A 63 8.90 -3.04 9.79
C SER A 63 7.57 -3.12 9.04
N VAL A 64 6.93 -1.99 8.73
CA VAL A 64 5.72 -1.95 7.89
C VAL A 64 6.09 -2.19 6.44
N VAL A 65 7.16 -1.54 5.97
CA VAL A 65 7.68 -1.68 4.60
C VAL A 65 8.09 -3.13 4.32
N GLU A 66 8.76 -3.80 5.28
CA GLU A 66 9.13 -5.22 5.16
C GLU A 66 7.93 -6.15 5.06
N LEU A 67 6.89 -5.92 5.88
CA LEU A 67 5.66 -6.72 5.81
C LEU A 67 4.94 -6.55 4.48
N LEU A 68 4.92 -5.33 3.93
CA LEU A 68 4.31 -5.05 2.63
C LEU A 68 5.11 -5.64 1.47
N ASP A 69 6.45 -5.68 1.56
CA ASP A 69 7.30 -6.36 0.57
C ASP A 69 6.98 -7.88 0.54
N GLN A 70 6.87 -8.51 1.71
CA GLN A 70 6.46 -9.91 1.82
C GLN A 70 5.03 -10.15 1.33
N ALA A 71 4.11 -9.22 1.61
CA ALA A 71 2.72 -9.32 1.16
C ALA A 71 2.63 -9.28 -0.39
N GLU A 72 3.40 -8.40 -1.02
CA GLU A 72 3.50 -8.29 -2.47
C GLU A 72 4.06 -9.58 -3.08
N ASP A 73 5.11 -10.13 -2.49
CA ASP A 73 5.73 -11.40 -2.88
C ASP A 73 4.74 -12.58 -2.82
N ALA A 74 4.00 -12.69 -1.71
CA ALA A 74 2.95 -13.70 -1.53
C ALA A 74 1.80 -13.51 -2.54
N ALA A 75 1.39 -12.27 -2.81
CA ALA A 75 0.35 -11.96 -3.77
C ALA A 75 0.74 -12.39 -5.20
N VAL A 76 1.97 -12.11 -5.62
CA VAL A 76 2.51 -12.53 -6.94
C VAL A 76 2.54 -14.06 -7.07
N ARG A 77 2.85 -14.77 -5.97
CA ARG A 77 2.79 -16.25 -5.90
C ARG A 77 1.37 -16.81 -5.79
N ARG A 78 0.35 -15.94 -5.75
CA ARG A 78 -1.08 -16.28 -5.55
C ARG A 78 -1.38 -16.91 -4.19
N GLU A 79 -0.57 -16.61 -3.19
CA GLU A 79 -0.75 -17.02 -1.79
C GLU A 79 -1.66 -15.99 -1.08
N PHE A 80 -2.90 -15.81 -1.59
CA PHE A 80 -3.75 -14.67 -1.22
C PHE A 80 -4.15 -14.61 0.25
N VAL A 81 -4.30 -15.76 0.90
CA VAL A 81 -4.59 -15.82 2.34
C VAL A 81 -3.41 -15.27 3.14
N GLU A 82 -2.18 -15.60 2.73
CA GLU A 82 -0.98 -15.15 3.43
C GLU A 82 -0.72 -13.66 3.19
N ALA A 83 -0.82 -13.23 1.93
CA ALA A 83 -0.74 -11.83 1.56
C ALA A 83 -1.72 -10.96 2.39
N ARG A 84 -2.97 -11.42 2.61
CA ARG A 84 -3.95 -10.69 3.41
C ARG A 84 -3.56 -10.58 4.89
N LYS A 85 -3.03 -11.65 5.50
CA LYS A 85 -2.51 -11.58 6.88
C LYS A 85 -1.35 -10.60 7.02
N LEU A 86 -0.46 -10.57 6.03
CA LEU A 86 0.68 -9.64 6.00
C LEU A 86 0.20 -8.19 5.87
N ILE A 87 -0.80 -7.93 5.00
CA ILE A 87 -1.47 -6.62 4.89
C ILE A 87 -2.12 -6.22 6.22
N ASP A 88 -2.86 -7.12 6.86
CA ASP A 88 -3.51 -6.85 8.16
C ASP A 88 -2.46 -6.55 9.25
N SER A 89 -1.36 -7.30 9.26
CA SER A 89 -0.25 -7.11 10.19
C SER A 89 0.45 -5.76 9.98
N ALA A 90 0.70 -5.38 8.71
CA ALA A 90 1.25 -4.09 8.35
C ALA A 90 0.30 -2.96 8.78
N THR A 91 -1.00 -3.12 8.53
CA THR A 91 -2.05 -2.16 8.91
C THR A 91 -2.15 -1.98 10.42
N GLY A 92 -1.99 -3.05 11.20
CA GLY A 92 -1.96 -3.00 12.66
C GLY A 92 -0.74 -2.27 13.25
N ARG A 93 0.36 -2.18 12.49
CA ARG A 93 1.60 -1.49 12.88
C ARG A 93 1.69 -0.05 12.40
N LEU A 94 0.78 0.36 11.51
CA LEU A 94 0.63 1.75 11.11
C LEU A 94 0.04 2.56 12.28
N GLY A 95 0.91 3.12 13.13
CA GLY A 95 0.65 4.25 14.06
C GLY A 95 -0.74 4.33 14.69
#